data_AF-A0A7C3XV10-F1
#
_entry.id   AF-A0A7C3XV10-F1
#
_cell.length_a   1.000
_cell.length_b   1.000
_cell.length_c   1.000
_cell.angle_alpha   90.00
_cell.angle_beta   90.00
_cell.angle_gamma   90.00
#
_symmetry.space_group_name_H-M   'P 1'
#
loop_
_entity.id
_entity.type
_entity.pdbx_description
1 polymer ?
#
loop_
_entity_poly.entity_id
_entity_poly.type
_entity_poly.pdbx_seq_one_letter_code
_entity_poly.pdbx_strand_id
1 'polypeptide(L)'
;EEIEHSVNYNDIICDRSVLDSYVYALVTGCANESLEKLAEEWIKTYDYLFKVPVTRPLTPDGVRSMDKDFQIKVDKMMDKVLREKGIKFFQLPNENQIEFVMEIIKKNEMQNMQTKN
;
A
#
# COMPACT_ATOMS: atom_id res chain seq x y z
N GLU A 1 -1.56 17.84 2.91
CA GLU A 1 -2.86 17.23 2.57
C GLU A 1 -3.26 16.06 3.47
N GLU A 2 -2.71 14.85 3.39
CA GLU A 2 -3.23 13.70 4.18
C GLU A 2 -3.14 13.89 5.72
N ILE A 3 -2.00 14.38 6.21
CA ILE A 3 -1.78 14.66 7.64
C ILE A 3 -2.74 15.76 8.15
N GLU A 4 -3.07 16.74 7.31
CA GLU A 4 -3.99 17.84 7.66
C GLU A 4 -5.45 17.36 7.70
N HIS A 5 -5.81 16.40 6.85
CA HIS A 5 -7.15 15.81 6.81
C HIS A 5 -7.40 14.82 7.95
N SER A 6 -6.37 14.31 8.62
CA SER A 6 -6.50 13.42 9.80
C SER A 6 -7.27 14.05 10.97
N VAL A 7 -7.37 15.39 10.97
CA VAL A 7 -8.12 16.14 11.99
C VAL A 7 -9.64 16.13 11.72
N ASN A 8 -10.06 15.91 10.47
CA ASN A 8 -11.45 16.06 10.03
C ASN A 8 -12.12 14.75 9.63
N TYR A 9 -11.34 13.69 9.40
CA TYR A 9 -11.86 12.39 8.97
C TYR A 9 -11.25 11.28 9.83
N ASN A 10 -12.08 10.32 10.24
CA ASN A 10 -11.65 9.16 11.03
C ASN A 10 -10.81 8.18 10.19
N ASP A 11 -11.11 8.10 8.90
CA ASP A 11 -10.45 7.21 7.95
C ASP A 11 -9.81 8.03 6.82
N ILE A 12 -8.56 7.73 6.51
CA ILE A 12 -7.82 8.33 5.40
C ILE A 12 -7.41 7.22 4.45
N ILE A 13 -7.73 7.40 3.16
CA ILE A 13 -7.32 6.48 2.10
C ILE A 13 -6.18 7.15 1.33
N CYS A 14 -5.00 6.54 1.37
CA CYS A 14 -3.84 6.97 0.60
C CYS A 14 -3.81 6.30 -0.77
N ASP A 15 -3.62 7.07 -1.84
CA ASP A 15 -3.26 6.50 -3.15
C ASP A 15 -1.76 6.17 -3.14
N ARG A 16 -1.47 4.87 -2.97
CA ARG A 16 -0.14 4.27 -2.71
C ARG A 16 0.34 4.43 -1.27
N SER A 17 1.31 3.59 -0.94
CA SER A 17 2.01 3.57 0.33
C SER A 17 3.46 4.06 0.19
N VAL A 18 4.14 4.25 1.32
CA VAL A 18 5.59 4.50 1.35
C VAL A 18 6.39 3.36 0.68
N LEU A 19 5.87 2.13 0.69
CA LEU A 19 6.54 0.98 0.09
C LEU A 19 6.62 1.09 -1.43
N ASP A 20 5.66 1.74 -2.08
CA ASP A 20 5.67 1.90 -3.54
C ASP A 20 6.92 2.66 -3.99
N SER A 21 7.20 3.80 -3.34
CA SER A 21 8.39 4.61 -3.61
C SER A 21 9.68 3.84 -3.29
N TYR A 22 9.69 3.11 -2.17
CA TYR A 22 10.84 2.27 -1.80
C TYR A 22 11.10 1.15 -2.80
N VAL A 23 10.05 0.46 -3.26
CA VAL A 23 10.15 -0.62 -4.25
C VAL A 23 10.62 -0.09 -5.60
N TYR A 24 10.14 1.09 -6.04
CA TYR A 24 10.69 1.73 -7.23
C TYR A 24 12.19 1.96 -7.09
N ALA A 25 12.64 2.53 -5.95
CA ALA A 25 14.06 2.75 -5.70
C ALA A 25 14.88 1.44 -5.67
N LEU A 26 14.33 0.34 -5.15
CA LEU A 26 14.99 -0.97 -5.19
C LEU A 26 15.16 -1.47 -6.63
N VAL A 27 14.11 -1.36 -7.46
CA VAL A 27 14.14 -1.84 -8.85
C VAL A 27 15.06 -0.98 -9.73
N THR A 28 15.15 0.33 -9.47
CA THR A 28 16.03 1.24 -10.21
C THR A 28 17.47 1.28 -9.67
N GLY A 29 17.76 0.60 -8.56
CA GLY A 29 19.08 0.61 -7.92
C GLY A 29 19.40 1.91 -7.16
N CYS A 30 18.38 2.71 -6.84
CA CYS A 30 18.52 3.96 -6.10
C CYS A 30 18.25 3.81 -4.58
N ALA A 31 17.87 2.62 -4.11
CA ALA A 31 17.65 2.36 -2.69
C ALA A 31 18.96 2.37 -1.90
N ASN A 32 18.88 2.84 -0.66
CA ASN A 32 19.96 2.79 0.32
C ASN A 32 19.39 2.46 1.71
N GLU A 33 20.27 2.20 2.67
CA GLU A 33 19.88 1.81 4.03
C GLU A 33 19.02 2.87 4.73
N SER A 34 19.27 4.16 4.48
CA SER A 34 18.48 5.25 5.06
C SER A 34 17.05 5.25 4.54
N LEU A 35 16.86 5.00 3.24
CA LEU A 35 15.54 4.89 2.63
C LEU A 35 14.79 3.66 3.12
N GLU A 36 15.48 2.54 3.29
CA GLU A 36 14.91 1.32 3.86
C GLU A 36 14.38 1.56 5.28
N LYS A 37 15.20 2.14 6.17
CA LYS A 37 14.79 2.48 7.54
C LYS A 37 13.61 3.45 7.56
N LEU A 38 13.61 4.46 6.69
CA LEU A 38 12.49 5.40 6.58
C LEU A 38 11.19 4.68 6.18
N ALA A 39 11.25 3.79 5.18
CA ALA A 39 10.09 3.03 4.75
C ALA A 39 9.58 2.08 5.84
N GLU A 40 10.49 1.44 6.59
CA GLU A 40 10.15 0.56 7.71
C GLU A 40 9.50 1.28 8.89
N GLU A 41 9.94 2.49 9.23
CA GLU A 41 9.28 3.27 10.29
C GLU A 41 7.95 3.84 9.82
N TRP A 42 7.88 4.35 8.60
CA TRP A 42 6.66 4.95 8.09
C TRP A 42 5.56 3.93 7.82
N ILE A 43 5.88 2.71 7.36
CA ILE A 43 4.82 1.71 7.13
C ILE A 43 4.04 1.35 8.40
N LYS A 44 4.61 1.57 9.59
CA LYS A 44 3.94 1.36 10.88
C LYS A 44 2.84 2.37 11.17
N THR A 45 2.75 3.48 10.42
CA THR A 45 1.68 4.48 10.59
C THR A 45 0.41 4.11 9.84
N TYR A 46 0.44 3.06 9.01
CA TYR A 46 -0.73 2.58 8.27
C TYR A 46 -1.40 1.47 9.08
N ASP A 47 -2.69 1.62 9.38
CA ASP A 47 -3.47 0.54 10.01
C ASP A 47 -3.66 -0.64 9.04
N TYR A 48 -3.85 -0.31 7.75
CA TYR A 48 -4.11 -1.28 6.70
C TYR A 48 -3.28 -0.99 5.45
N LEU A 49 -2.85 -2.07 4.81
CA LEU A 49 -2.27 -2.03 3.48
C LEU A 49 -3.11 -2.91 2.54
N PHE A 50 -3.53 -2.35 1.41
CA PHE A 50 -4.31 -3.06 0.40
C PHE A 50 -3.50 -3.18 -0.89
N LYS A 51 -3.16 -4.40 -1.30
CA LYS A 51 -2.43 -4.64 -2.54
C LYS A 51 -3.42 -4.82 -3.69
N VAL A 52 -3.35 -3.94 -4.69
CA VAL A 52 -4.17 -4.02 -5.91
C VAL A 52 -3.61 -5.12 -6.85
N PRO A 53 -4.44 -6.03 -7.38
CA PRO A 53 -3.99 -7.02 -8.34
C PRO A 53 -3.68 -6.38 -9.70
N VAL A 54 -2.60 -6.82 -10.36
CA VAL A 54 -2.21 -6.37 -11.71
C VAL A 54 -3.13 -6.99 -12.75
N THR A 55 -4.30 -6.36 -12.96
CA THR A 55 -5.39 -6.91 -13.81
C THR A 55 -5.58 -6.18 -15.13
N ARG A 56 -5.10 -4.95 -15.26
CA ARG A 56 -5.35 -4.10 -16.44
C ARG A 56 -4.05 -3.51 -16.99
N PRO A 57 -3.98 -3.25 -18.31
CA PRO A 57 -2.91 -2.45 -18.88
C PRO A 57 -2.90 -1.06 -18.22
N LEU A 58 -1.71 -0.51 -17.96
CA LEU A 58 -1.60 0.86 -17.47
C LEU A 58 -2.19 1.84 -18.49
N THR A 59 -2.95 2.80 -17.98
CA THR A 59 -3.29 4.00 -18.75
C THR A 59 -2.11 4.96 -18.69
N PRO A 60 -1.63 5.51 -19.83
CA PRO A 60 -0.59 6.52 -19.82
C PRO A 60 -1.05 7.73 -18.99
N ASP A 61 -0.32 8.05 -17.92
CA ASP A 61 -0.60 9.20 -17.04
C ASP A 61 0.59 10.17 -16.94
N GLY A 62 1.65 9.93 -17.73
CA GLY A 62 2.86 10.77 -17.76
C GLY A 62 3.82 10.55 -16.59
N VAL A 63 3.49 9.70 -15.63
CA VAL A 63 4.30 9.44 -14.43
C VAL A 63 4.76 7.99 -14.37
N ARG A 64 3.88 7.04 -14.66
CA ARG A 64 4.19 5.60 -14.60
C ARG A 64 4.87 5.12 -15.88
N SER A 65 5.84 4.23 -15.71
CA SER A 65 6.47 3.54 -16.85
C SER A 65 5.46 2.61 -17.53
N MET A 66 5.31 2.79 -18.84
CA MET A 66 4.49 1.91 -19.69
C MET A 66 5.20 0.58 -20.01
N ASP A 67 6.45 0.41 -19.58
CA ASP A 67 7.20 -0.83 -19.75
C ASP A 67 6.62 -1.94 -18.87
N LYS A 68 6.06 -2.96 -19.53
CA LYS A 68 5.43 -4.11 -18.89
C LYS A 68 6.43 -4.97 -18.10
N ASP A 69 7.66 -5.11 -18.58
CA ASP A 69 8.68 -5.88 -17.87
C ASP A 69 9.12 -5.16 -16.60
N PHE A 70 9.20 -3.82 -16.65
CA PHE A 70 9.43 -3.00 -15.47
C PHE A 70 8.30 -3.14 -14.45
N GLN A 71 7.03 -3.11 -14.88
CA GLN A 71 5.88 -3.31 -13.99
C GLN A 71 5.90 -4.68 -13.30
N ILE A 72 6.20 -5.75 -14.05
CA ILE A 72 6.31 -7.10 -13.49
C ILE A 72 7.46 -7.17 -12.48
N LYS A 73 8.58 -6.49 -12.73
CA LYS A 73 9.70 -6.41 -11.78
C LYS A 73 9.29 -5.69 -10.49
N VAL A 74 8.56 -4.57 -10.60
CA VAL A 74 8.03 -3.82 -9.45
C VAL A 74 7.07 -4.66 -8.63
N ASP A 75 6.09 -5.32 -9.25
CA ASP A 75 5.12 -6.17 -8.55
C ASP A 75 5.81 -7.34 -7.82
N LYS A 76 6.74 -8.03 -8.48
CA LYS A 76 7.54 -9.10 -7.85
C LYS A 76 8.41 -8.60 -6.71
N MET A 77 8.97 -7.40 -6.84
CA MET A 77 9.78 -6.79 -5.78
C MET A 77 8.91 -6.40 -4.59
N MET A 78 7.70 -5.86 -4.82
CA MET A 78 6.72 -5.60 -3.76
C MET A 78 6.39 -6.88 -2.99
N ASP A 79 6.08 -7.98 -3.69
CA ASP A 79 5.82 -9.28 -3.04
C ASP A 79 7.00 -9.79 -2.21
N LYS A 80 8.23 -9.56 -2.69
CA LYS A 80 9.45 -9.90 -1.97
C LYS A 80 9.56 -9.06 -0.68
N VAL A 81 9.40 -7.74 -0.77
CA VAL A 81 9.48 -6.83 0.38
C VAL A 81 8.42 -7.16 1.43
N LEU A 82 7.16 -7.36 1.02
CA LEU A 82 6.07 -7.71 1.93
C LEU A 82 6.36 -9.00 2.69
N ARG A 83 6.85 -10.03 1.99
CA ARG A 83 7.20 -11.32 2.59
C ARG A 83 8.41 -11.24 3.52
N GLU A 84 9.51 -10.64 3.06
CA GLU A 84 10.77 -10.59 3.82
C GLU A 84 10.66 -9.72 5.07
N LYS A 85 9.89 -8.63 5.00
CA LYS A 85 9.65 -7.73 6.12
C LYS A 85 8.45 -8.13 6.99
N GLY A 86 7.73 -9.20 6.64
CA GLY A 86 6.55 -9.66 7.38
C GLY A 86 5.43 -8.63 7.46
N ILE A 87 5.30 -7.77 6.45
CA ILE A 87 4.31 -6.70 6.43
C ILE A 87 2.95 -7.29 6.09
N LYS A 88 1.96 -7.05 6.96
CA LYS A 88 0.59 -7.51 6.75
C LYS A 88 -0.08 -6.65 5.67
N PHE A 89 -0.78 -7.32 4.77
CA PHE A 89 -1.57 -6.65 3.74
C PHE A 89 -2.80 -7.50 3.40
N PHE A 90 -3.81 -6.86 2.83
CA PHE A 90 -4.95 -7.51 2.22
C PHE A 90 -4.78 -7.50 0.71
N GLN A 91 -4.87 -8.66 0.07
CA GLN A 91 -4.95 -8.75 -1.38
C GLN A 91 -6.35 -8.31 -1.81
N LEU A 92 -6.44 -7.26 -2.63
CA LEU A 92 -7.72 -6.85 -3.17
C LEU A 92 -8.22 -7.86 -4.20
N PRO A 93 -9.55 -8.11 -4.24
CA PRO A 93 -10.16 -8.87 -5.31
C PRO A 93 -10.08 -8.12 -6.65
N ASN A 94 -10.29 -8.83 -7.76
CA ASN A 94 -10.30 -8.23 -9.10
C ASN A 94 -11.55 -7.35 -9.34
N GLU A 95 -12.63 -7.60 -8.58
CA GLU A 95 -13.91 -6.90 -8.65
C GLU A 95 -14.36 -6.53 -7.23
N ASN A 96 -15.26 -5.54 -7.10
CA ASN A 96 -15.82 -5.10 -5.81
C ASN A 96 -14.76 -4.65 -4.78
N GLN A 97 -13.67 -4.04 -5.26
CA GLN A 97 -12.54 -3.59 -4.43
C GLN A 97 -12.96 -2.62 -3.32
N ILE A 98 -13.83 -1.65 -3.65
CA ILE A 98 -14.31 -0.66 -2.69
C ILE A 98 -15.10 -1.34 -1.58
N GLU A 99 -16.05 -2.21 -1.92
CA GLU A 99 -16.86 -2.93 -0.93
C GLU A 99 -15.96 -3.75 0.00
N PHE A 100 -14.95 -4.43 -0.56
CA PHE A 100 -13.99 -5.19 0.22
C PHE A 100 -13.21 -4.32 1.22
N VAL A 101 -12.70 -3.16 0.80
CA VAL A 101 -12.01 -2.22 1.70
C VAL A 101 -12.93 -1.77 2.82
N MET A 102 -14.17 -1.37 2.48
CA MET A 102 -15.15 -0.90 3.45
C MET A 102 -15.55 -1.98 4.46
N GLU A 103 -15.67 -3.23 4.04
CA GLU A 103 -15.94 -4.35 4.95
C GLU A 103 -14.81 -4.55 5.96
N ILE A 104 -13.54 -4.46 5.54
CA ILE A 104 -12.38 -4.63 6.41
C ILE A 104 -12.32 -3.51 7.45
N ILE A 105 -12.50 -2.26 7.02
CA ILE A 105 -12.52 -1.10 7.92
C ILE A 105 -13.64 -1.26 8.96
N LYS A 106 -14.88 -1.51 8.52
CA LYS A 106 -16.05 -1.67 9.42
C LYS A 106 -15.90 -2.83 10.40
N LYS A 107 -15.39 -3.99 9.96
CA LYS A 107 -15.20 -5.17 10.83
C LYS A 107 -14.28 -4.84 12.00
N ASN A 108 -13.23 -4.07 11.78
CA ASN A 108 -12.29 -3.70 12.83
C ASN A 108 -12.81 -2.60 13.76
N GLU A 109 -13.58 -1.64 13.26
CA GLU A 109 -14.27 -0.67 14.13
C GLU A 109 -15.16 -1.39 15.15
N MET A 110 -15.92 -2.39 14.72
CA MET A 110 -16.78 -3.19 15.61
C MET A 110 -15.98 -3.99 16.65
N GLN A 111 -14.83 -4.56 16.27
CA GLN A 111 -13.96 -5.29 17.22
C GLN A 111 -13.31 -4.36 18.25
N ASN A 112 -12.94 -3.15 17.84
CA ASN A 112 -12.35 -2.14 18.72
C ASN A 112 -13.37 -1.54 19.70
N MET A 113 -14.67 -1.52 19.35
CA MET A 113 -15.74 -1.13 20.28
C MET A 113 -16.05 -2.23 21.33
N GLN A 114 -15.94 -3.51 20.96
CA GLN A 114 -16.22 -4.63 21.88
C GLN A 114 -15.12 -4.87 22.91
N THR A 115 -13.89 -4.45 22.64
CA THR A 115 -12.73 -4.60 23.54
C THR A 115 -12.55 -3.43 24.52
N LYS A 116 -13.34 -2.36 24.40
CA LYS A 116 -13.30 -1.18 25.28
C LYS A 116 -14.39 -1.17 26.37
N ASN A 117 -15.19 -2.23 26.48
CA ASN A 117 -16.17 -2.45 27.56
C ASN A 117 -15.68 -3.52 28.53
#